data_AF-A0A6B2DV69-F1
#
_entry.id   AF-A0A6B2DV69-F1
#
_cell.length_a   1.000
_cell.length_b   1.000
_cell.length_c   1.000
_cell.angle_alpha   90.00
_cell.angle_beta   90.00
_cell.angle_gamma   90.00
#
_symmetry.space_group_name_H-M   'P 1'
#
loop_
_entity.id
_entity.type
_entity.pdbx_description
1 polymer ?
#
loop_
_entity_poly.entity_id
_entity_poly.type
_entity_poly.pdbx_seq_one_letter_code
_entity_poly.pdbx_strand_id
1 'polypeptide(L)'
;MYTHPVKPLPYGSGLLGPLDQNLAALRRRVQRLLTAALIATNVIGALVVVGLAALLMPAPGMSGDLVRVTAIAVPVYVVSAVVAGTLWGTGGALRTLRWAAEGRRPTDAERTASLRVPLRLTMVQAVLWGLATLVFGGLAALVQPAVVLTELLVVAFAAVVVCAIAYLFGEFALRPYAALALAGTTPPRPVTGGVNLRMLLFWCLGTGVPVAGLVVTAVLAWVRGDVSTTKLAVSVIALGLVVLCFGLLVTVFTARAVVNPITSVQNALGRVRAGDFAVEIPVYDGTELGLLQAGFNGMAAGLAERERLRDLFGRHVGHEVAVEAMRTATELGGTVRTVSVLFVDLVGSTALAASRPPEEVVGLLNRFFTVVVDEVDRHHGLVNKFVGDAALAVFGAPAPLGDH
;
A
#
# COMPACT_ATOMS: atom_id res chain seq x y z
N MET A 1 0.96 -31.52 -2.57
CA MET A 1 0.18 -30.69 -3.51
C MET A 1 0.80 -29.29 -3.50
N TYR A 2 1.81 -29.05 -4.35
CA TYR A 2 2.45 -27.75 -4.48
C TYR A 2 1.48 -26.80 -5.19
N THR A 3 0.77 -25.98 -4.44
CA THR A 3 -0.03 -24.89 -5.01
C THR A 3 0.93 -23.92 -5.69
N HIS A 4 0.81 -23.77 -7.02
CA HIS A 4 1.50 -22.74 -7.77
C HIS A 4 1.37 -21.39 -7.03
N PRO A 5 2.47 -20.63 -6.84
CA PRO A 5 2.39 -19.33 -6.20
C PRO A 5 1.53 -18.45 -7.10
N VAL A 6 0.30 -18.17 -6.66
CA VAL A 6 -0.57 -17.19 -7.30
C VAL A 6 0.24 -15.89 -7.34
N LYS A 7 0.60 -15.44 -8.54
CA LYS A 7 1.28 -14.14 -8.70
C LYS A 7 0.42 -13.10 -7.98
N PRO A 8 0.96 -12.39 -6.96
CA PRO A 8 0.17 -11.42 -6.22
C PRO A 8 -0.37 -10.38 -7.20
N LEU A 9 -1.69 -10.17 -7.16
CA LEU A 9 -2.33 -9.19 -8.03
C LEU A 9 -1.75 -7.79 -7.73
N PRO A 10 -1.42 -7.00 -8.77
CA PRO A 10 -0.99 -5.62 -8.59
C PRO A 10 -1.95 -4.85 -7.69
N TYR A 11 -1.42 -4.13 -6.69
CA TYR A 11 -2.21 -3.35 -5.72
C TYR A 11 -3.27 -4.16 -4.92
N GLY A 12 -3.16 -5.50 -4.93
CA GLY A 12 -4.08 -6.42 -4.28
C GLY A 12 -5.41 -6.64 -5.00
N SER A 13 -5.60 -6.15 -6.23
CA SER A 13 -6.81 -6.40 -7.03
C SER A 13 -6.61 -6.14 -8.52
N GLY A 14 -7.09 -7.05 -9.37
CA GLY A 14 -7.08 -6.87 -10.83
C GLY A 14 -7.88 -5.67 -11.33
N LEU A 15 -8.83 -5.16 -10.53
CA LEU A 15 -9.61 -3.96 -10.87
C LEU A 15 -8.71 -2.72 -11.01
N LEU A 16 -7.59 -2.67 -10.29
CA LEU A 16 -6.70 -1.52 -10.23
C LEU A 16 -5.69 -1.46 -11.40
N GLY A 17 -5.61 -2.54 -12.19
CA GLY A 17 -4.75 -2.63 -13.37
C GLY A 17 -3.31 -3.02 -13.05
N PRO A 18 -2.47 -3.22 -14.07
CA PRO A 18 -1.10 -3.66 -13.90
C PRO A 18 -0.18 -2.52 -13.41
N LEU A 19 1.02 -2.87 -12.92
CA LEU A 19 1.99 -1.91 -12.36
C LEU A 19 2.56 -0.95 -13.41
N ASP A 20 2.65 -1.40 -14.66
CA ASP A 20 3.26 -0.72 -15.82
C ASP A 20 2.22 -0.03 -16.72
N GLN A 21 0.99 0.16 -16.23
CA GLN A 21 -0.06 0.79 -17.03
C GLN A 21 0.26 2.25 -17.38
N ASN A 22 -0.08 2.64 -18.61
CA ASN A 22 0.01 4.02 -19.08
C ASN A 22 -0.77 4.97 -18.14
N LEU A 23 -0.16 6.08 -17.76
CA LEU A 23 -0.72 7.11 -16.86
C LEU A 23 -2.09 7.63 -17.32
N ALA A 24 -2.32 7.76 -18.63
CA ALA A 24 -3.61 8.16 -19.16
C ALA A 24 -4.70 7.08 -18.98
N ALA A 25 -4.30 5.80 -19.05
CA ALA A 25 -5.20 4.67 -18.78
C ALA A 25 -5.49 4.56 -17.28
N LEU A 26 -4.48 4.74 -16.42
CA LEU A 26 -4.62 4.80 -14.97
C LEU A 26 -5.62 5.90 -14.57
N ARG A 27 -5.46 7.13 -15.09
CA ARG A 27 -6.36 8.24 -14.80
C ARG A 27 -7.80 7.93 -15.16
N ARG A 28 -8.06 7.44 -16.37
CA ARG A 28 -9.41 7.07 -16.82
C ARG A 28 -10.01 5.97 -15.96
N ARG A 29 -9.22 4.96 -15.58
CA ARG A 29 -9.65 3.85 -14.73
C ARG A 29 -10.04 4.33 -13.33
N VAL A 30 -9.16 5.09 -12.68
CA VAL A 30 -9.42 5.62 -11.33
C VAL A 30 -10.59 6.59 -11.34
N GLN A 31 -10.70 7.46 -12.35
CA GLN A 31 -11.88 8.33 -12.51
C GLN A 31 -13.17 7.51 -12.59
N ARG A 32 -13.21 6.47 -13.44
CA ARG A 32 -14.38 5.59 -13.56
C ARG A 32 -14.69 4.89 -12.24
N LEU A 33 -13.68 4.39 -11.53
CA LEU A 33 -13.86 3.74 -10.23
C LEU A 33 -14.39 4.72 -9.17
N LEU A 34 -13.85 5.93 -9.08
CA LEU A 34 -14.31 6.95 -8.13
C LEU A 34 -15.74 7.39 -8.44
N THR A 35 -16.07 7.64 -9.70
CA THR A 35 -17.44 8.02 -10.10
C THR A 35 -18.42 6.87 -9.87
N ALA A 36 -18.05 5.63 -10.23
CA ALA A 36 -18.89 4.46 -9.96
C ALA A 36 -19.09 4.23 -8.46
N ALA A 37 -18.03 4.38 -7.66
CA ALA A 37 -18.11 4.27 -6.21
C ALA A 37 -18.98 5.37 -5.59
N LEU A 38 -18.87 6.61 -6.06
CA LEU A 38 -19.73 7.72 -5.63
C LEU A 38 -21.21 7.40 -5.86
N ILE A 39 -21.56 6.95 -7.07
CA ILE A 39 -22.94 6.59 -7.41
C ILE A 39 -23.39 5.39 -6.58
N ALA A 40 -22.63 4.29 -6.56
CA ALA A 40 -22.98 3.08 -5.83
C ALA A 40 -23.15 3.35 -4.33
N THR A 41 -22.27 4.15 -3.73
CA THR A 41 -22.35 4.49 -2.30
C THR A 41 -23.62 5.28 -1.99
N ASN A 42 -23.99 6.25 -2.82
CA ASN A 42 -25.22 7.04 -2.61
C ASN A 42 -26.49 6.19 -2.85
N VAL A 43 -26.47 5.27 -3.82
CA VAL A 43 -27.56 4.30 -4.03
C VAL A 43 -27.70 3.38 -2.81
N ILE A 44 -26.60 2.83 -2.30
CA ILE A 44 -26.61 2.01 -1.08
C ILE A 44 -27.16 2.83 0.09
N GLY A 45 -26.72 4.08 0.27
CA GLY A 45 -27.23 4.98 1.29
C GLY A 45 -28.74 5.19 1.18
N ALA A 46 -29.26 5.44 -0.01
CA ALA A 46 -30.70 5.59 -0.25
C ALA A 46 -31.48 4.30 0.08
N LEU A 47 -30.96 3.13 -0.30
CA LEU A 47 -31.56 1.84 0.05
C LEU A 47 -31.56 1.60 1.57
N VAL A 48 -30.49 2.01 2.26
CA VAL A 48 -30.41 1.96 3.73
C VAL A 48 -31.44 2.89 4.35
N VAL A 49 -31.61 4.11 3.84
CA VAL A 49 -32.68 5.04 4.28
C VAL A 49 -34.05 4.38 4.14
N VAL A 50 -34.37 3.84 2.96
CA VAL A 50 -35.68 3.19 2.71
C VAL A 50 -35.88 1.99 3.63
N GLY A 51 -34.87 1.13 3.78
CA GLY A 51 -34.95 -0.04 4.64
C GLY A 51 -35.13 0.33 6.11
N LEU A 52 -34.32 1.26 6.64
CA LEU A 52 -34.45 1.72 8.02
C LEU A 52 -35.75 2.48 8.24
N ALA A 53 -36.19 3.31 7.31
CA ALA A 53 -37.49 3.99 7.38
C ALA A 53 -38.62 2.96 7.49
N ALA A 54 -38.64 1.92 6.65
CA ALA A 54 -39.66 0.86 6.72
C ALA A 54 -39.72 0.18 8.10
N LEU A 55 -38.57 0.01 8.76
CA LEU A 55 -38.45 -0.68 10.04
C LEU A 55 -38.73 0.25 11.24
N LEU A 56 -38.32 1.52 11.18
CA LEU A 56 -38.38 2.49 12.29
C LEU A 56 -39.61 3.42 12.25
N MET A 57 -40.34 3.52 11.13
CA MET A 57 -41.47 4.46 10.99
C MET A 57 -42.62 4.13 11.98
N PRO A 58 -43.21 5.12 12.68
CA PRO A 58 -44.38 4.89 13.54
C PRO A 58 -45.65 4.54 12.74
N ALA A 59 -46.71 4.07 13.41
CA ALA A 59 -48.04 3.93 12.83
C ALA A 59 -48.90 5.17 13.18
N PRO A 60 -49.67 5.78 12.24
CA PRO A 60 -49.92 5.38 10.86
C PRO A 60 -48.93 6.02 9.86
N GLY A 61 -47.70 5.51 9.76
CA GLY A 61 -46.77 5.76 8.66
C GLY A 61 -46.51 7.23 8.30
N MET A 62 -46.04 7.44 7.07
CA MET A 62 -45.97 8.78 6.46
C MET A 62 -47.35 9.19 5.94
N SER A 63 -47.71 10.46 6.15
CA SER A 63 -48.91 11.05 5.55
C SER A 63 -48.78 11.08 4.02
N GLY A 64 -49.91 11.06 3.31
CA GLY A 64 -49.90 11.17 1.83
C GLY A 64 -49.22 12.44 1.34
N ASP A 65 -49.28 13.53 2.11
CA ASP A 65 -48.56 14.78 1.82
C ASP A 65 -47.05 14.61 1.94
N LEU A 66 -46.58 14.00 3.03
CA LEU A 66 -45.15 13.76 3.22
C LEU A 66 -44.62 12.80 2.14
N VAL A 67 -45.38 11.78 1.75
CA VAL A 67 -45.01 10.87 0.65
C VAL A 67 -44.89 11.64 -0.67
N ARG A 68 -45.83 12.51 -1.00
CA ARG A 68 -45.76 13.31 -2.24
C ARG A 68 -44.57 14.27 -2.26
N VAL A 69 -44.33 14.96 -1.14
CA VAL A 69 -43.19 15.90 -1.02
C VAL A 69 -41.86 15.16 -1.12
N THR A 70 -41.71 14.04 -0.40
CA THR A 70 -40.47 13.24 -0.43
C THR A 70 -40.24 12.54 -1.77
N ALA A 71 -41.29 12.11 -2.48
CA ALA A 71 -41.19 11.53 -3.82
C ALA A 71 -40.58 12.49 -4.85
N ILE A 72 -40.70 13.80 -4.64
CA ILE A 72 -40.09 14.84 -5.48
C ILE A 72 -38.74 15.27 -4.89
N ALA A 73 -38.68 15.53 -3.59
CA ALA A 73 -37.49 16.06 -2.93
C ALA A 73 -36.31 15.06 -2.98
N VAL A 74 -36.56 13.76 -2.80
CA VAL A 74 -35.49 12.74 -2.79
C VAL A 74 -34.77 12.65 -4.15
N PRO A 75 -35.44 12.45 -5.31
CA PRO A 75 -34.75 12.43 -6.60
C PRO A 75 -34.02 13.73 -6.90
N VAL A 76 -34.64 14.90 -6.64
CA VAL A 76 -34.02 16.21 -6.85
C VAL A 76 -32.74 16.34 -6.03
N TYR A 77 -32.79 15.93 -4.75
CA TYR A 77 -31.65 15.95 -3.87
C TYR A 77 -30.54 15.01 -4.32
N VAL A 78 -30.88 13.76 -4.65
CA VAL A 78 -29.91 12.75 -5.09
C VAL A 78 -29.19 13.20 -6.35
N VAL A 79 -29.91 13.73 -7.35
CA VAL A 79 -29.30 14.26 -8.58
C VAL A 79 -28.37 15.44 -8.25
N SER A 80 -28.83 16.38 -7.43
CA SER A 80 -28.04 17.54 -7.01
C SER A 80 -26.77 17.13 -6.25
N ALA A 81 -26.88 16.16 -5.35
CA ALA A 81 -25.78 15.62 -4.56
C ALA A 81 -24.77 14.85 -5.42
N VAL A 82 -25.22 14.08 -6.42
CA VAL A 82 -24.32 13.39 -7.37
C VAL A 82 -23.56 14.40 -8.23
N VAL A 83 -24.24 15.45 -8.73
CA VAL A 83 -23.58 16.52 -9.49
C VAL A 83 -22.57 17.26 -8.62
N ALA A 84 -22.97 17.72 -7.43
CA ALA A 84 -22.09 18.41 -6.49
C ALA A 84 -20.90 17.53 -6.06
N GLY A 85 -21.14 16.27 -5.71
CA GLY A 85 -20.11 15.30 -5.33
C GLY A 85 -19.15 14.97 -6.46
N THR A 86 -19.61 14.96 -7.71
CA THR A 86 -18.75 14.76 -8.89
C THR A 86 -17.86 15.99 -9.13
N LEU A 87 -18.45 17.18 -9.13
CA LEU A 87 -17.71 18.43 -9.40
C LEU A 87 -16.73 18.76 -8.27
N TRP A 88 -17.18 18.69 -7.01
CA TRP A 88 -16.38 19.04 -5.85
C TRP A 88 -15.44 17.90 -5.44
N GLY A 89 -15.99 16.69 -5.27
CA GLY A 89 -15.25 15.52 -4.82
C GLY A 89 -14.34 14.95 -5.90
N THR A 90 -14.91 14.38 -6.96
CA THR A 90 -14.12 13.72 -8.04
C THR A 90 -13.24 14.74 -8.76
N GLY A 91 -13.76 15.91 -9.10
CA GLY A 91 -12.98 17.00 -9.71
C GLY A 91 -11.86 17.52 -8.82
N GLY A 92 -12.08 17.65 -7.50
CA GLY A 92 -11.03 18.02 -6.55
C GLY A 92 -9.95 16.96 -6.38
N ALA A 93 -10.34 15.68 -6.33
CA ALA A 93 -9.43 14.54 -6.26
C ALA A 93 -8.53 14.48 -7.50
N LEU A 94 -9.10 14.55 -8.70
CA LEU A 94 -8.33 14.48 -9.95
C LEU A 94 -7.40 15.68 -10.13
N ARG A 95 -7.78 16.87 -9.64
CA ARG A 95 -6.87 18.04 -9.59
C ARG A 95 -5.67 17.79 -8.67
N THR A 96 -5.90 17.19 -7.51
CA THR A 96 -4.82 16.85 -6.56
C THR A 96 -3.85 15.82 -7.17
N LEU A 97 -4.35 14.91 -8.00
CA LEU A 97 -3.58 13.84 -8.63
C LEU A 97 -2.99 14.22 -10.00
N ARG A 98 -3.05 15.50 -10.37
CA ARG A 98 -2.60 15.98 -11.70
C ARG A 98 -1.11 15.75 -11.93
N TRP A 99 -0.29 15.82 -10.88
CA TRP A 99 1.15 15.55 -10.93
C TRP A 99 1.48 14.19 -11.58
N ALA A 100 0.68 13.18 -11.29
CA ALA A 100 0.89 11.84 -11.81
C ALA A 100 0.51 11.74 -13.29
N ALA A 101 -0.41 12.56 -13.79
CA ALA A 101 -0.70 12.65 -15.23
C ALA A 101 0.43 13.36 -16.01
N GLU A 102 1.18 14.23 -15.33
CA GLU A 102 2.33 14.95 -15.88
C GLU A 102 3.63 14.11 -15.86
N GLY A 103 3.59 12.89 -15.30
CA GLY A 103 4.76 12.00 -15.24
C GLY A 103 5.87 12.48 -14.31
N ARG A 104 5.60 13.50 -13.48
CA ARG A 104 6.57 14.07 -12.55
C ARG A 104 6.49 13.41 -11.17
N ARG A 105 7.56 13.53 -10.39
CA ARG A 105 7.53 13.17 -8.97
C ARG A 105 6.71 14.21 -8.18
N PRO A 106 5.90 13.80 -7.19
CA PRO A 106 5.16 14.74 -6.37
C PRO A 106 6.08 15.46 -5.39
N THR A 107 5.76 16.71 -5.10
CA THR A 107 6.31 17.43 -3.93
C THR A 107 5.79 16.81 -2.63
N ASP A 108 6.43 17.09 -1.49
CA ASP A 108 5.97 16.57 -0.18
C ASP A 108 4.53 17.01 0.17
N ALA A 109 4.17 18.23 -0.22
CA ALA A 109 2.82 18.75 -0.08
C ALA A 109 1.81 17.99 -0.94
N GLU A 110 2.14 17.71 -2.21
CA GLU A 110 1.29 16.94 -3.12
C GLU A 110 1.20 15.47 -2.73
N ARG A 111 2.28 14.88 -2.23
CA ARG A 111 2.30 13.52 -1.67
C ARG A 111 1.29 13.43 -0.53
N THR A 112 1.41 14.32 0.46
CA THR A 112 0.52 14.37 1.61
C THR A 112 -0.93 14.62 1.18
N ALA A 113 -1.16 15.55 0.25
CA ALA A 113 -2.49 15.83 -0.28
C ALA A 113 -3.10 14.63 -1.01
N SER A 114 -2.29 13.89 -1.78
CA SER A 114 -2.71 12.69 -2.53
C SER A 114 -3.15 11.56 -1.58
N LEU A 115 -2.38 11.34 -0.51
CA LEU A 115 -2.71 10.35 0.52
C LEU A 115 -3.96 10.73 1.35
N ARG A 116 -4.30 12.02 1.44
CA ARG A 116 -5.49 12.52 2.14
C ARG A 116 -6.73 12.64 1.27
N VAL A 117 -6.67 12.31 -0.02
CA VAL A 117 -7.84 12.35 -0.92
C VAL A 117 -9.02 11.50 -0.40
N PRO A 118 -8.85 10.26 0.12
CA PRO A 118 -9.96 9.49 0.69
C PRO A 118 -10.71 10.22 1.80
N LEU A 119 -9.98 10.88 2.72
CA LEU A 119 -10.57 11.69 3.78
C LEU A 119 -11.35 12.88 3.22
N ARG A 120 -10.80 13.57 2.22
CA ARG A 120 -11.51 14.70 1.56
C ARG A 120 -12.79 14.23 0.86
N LEU A 121 -12.76 13.11 0.15
CA LEU A 121 -13.96 12.54 -0.48
C LEU A 121 -15.01 12.17 0.57
N THR A 122 -14.57 11.62 1.71
CA THR A 122 -15.44 11.31 2.85
C THR A 122 -16.06 12.57 3.45
N MET A 123 -15.28 13.65 3.61
CA MET A 123 -15.80 14.95 4.08
C MET A 123 -16.85 15.53 3.13
N VAL A 124 -16.66 15.39 1.81
CA VAL A 124 -17.68 15.80 0.84
C VAL A 124 -18.97 14.99 1.05
N GLN A 125 -18.88 13.67 1.26
CA GLN A 125 -20.06 12.87 1.60
C GLN A 125 -20.69 13.30 2.92
N ALA A 126 -19.88 13.58 3.95
CA ALA A 126 -20.38 14.01 5.26
C ALA A 126 -21.14 15.35 5.16
N VAL A 127 -20.65 16.30 4.35
CA VAL A 127 -21.35 17.57 4.10
C VAL A 127 -22.65 17.33 3.32
N LEU A 128 -22.62 16.54 2.25
CA LEU A 128 -23.81 16.23 1.46
C LEU A 128 -24.84 15.47 2.30
N TRP A 129 -24.46 14.50 3.10
CA TRP A 129 -25.42 13.77 3.93
C TRP A 129 -25.89 14.59 5.14
N GLY A 130 -25.04 15.44 5.72
CA GLY A 130 -25.45 16.39 6.75
C GLY A 130 -26.49 17.38 6.24
N LEU A 131 -26.31 17.90 5.03
CA LEU A 131 -27.31 18.75 4.37
C LEU A 131 -28.61 17.97 4.10
N ALA A 132 -28.52 16.70 3.68
CA ALA A 132 -29.68 15.84 3.50
C ALA A 132 -30.47 15.70 4.80
N THR A 133 -29.79 15.43 5.91
CA THR A 133 -30.40 15.32 7.25
C THR A 133 -31.17 16.58 7.61
N LEU A 134 -30.59 17.77 7.35
CA LEU A 134 -31.25 19.05 7.65
C LEU A 134 -32.46 19.31 6.72
N VAL A 135 -32.32 19.03 5.43
CA VAL A 135 -33.39 19.24 4.44
C VAL A 135 -34.58 18.31 4.72
N PHE A 136 -34.34 17.00 4.84
CA PHE A 136 -35.42 16.03 5.05
C PHE A 136 -36.00 16.11 6.46
N GLY A 137 -35.18 16.39 7.48
CA GLY A 137 -35.66 16.70 8.83
C GLY A 137 -36.53 17.96 8.87
N GLY A 138 -36.15 19.01 8.16
CA GLY A 138 -36.94 20.24 8.03
C GLY A 138 -38.26 20.02 7.28
N LEU A 139 -38.24 19.28 6.16
CA LEU A 139 -39.46 18.91 5.43
C LEU A 139 -40.41 18.08 6.31
N ALA A 140 -39.87 17.10 7.04
CA ALA A 140 -40.65 16.34 8.01
C ALA A 140 -41.24 17.26 9.10
N ALA A 141 -40.49 18.24 9.60
CA ALA A 141 -40.98 19.16 10.63
C ALA A 141 -42.11 20.06 10.16
N LEU A 142 -42.12 20.43 8.88
CA LEU A 142 -43.17 21.26 8.29
C LEU A 142 -44.44 20.47 7.96
N VAL A 143 -44.30 19.21 7.50
CA VAL A 143 -45.42 18.42 6.98
C VAL A 143 -45.98 17.43 8.01
N GLN A 144 -45.12 16.76 8.77
CA GLN A 144 -45.50 15.76 9.77
C GLN A 144 -44.49 15.71 10.94
N PRO A 145 -44.60 16.61 11.92
CA PRO A 145 -43.65 16.72 13.04
C PRO A 145 -43.40 15.42 13.79
N ALA A 146 -44.38 14.51 13.83
CA ALA A 146 -44.31 13.23 14.53
C ALA A 146 -43.20 12.30 14.03
N VAL A 147 -42.76 12.43 12.77
CA VAL A 147 -41.72 11.55 12.18
C VAL A 147 -40.33 12.17 12.15
N VAL A 148 -40.16 13.43 12.57
CA VAL A 148 -38.89 14.17 12.49
C VAL A 148 -37.74 13.43 13.16
N LEU A 149 -37.93 12.94 14.38
CA LEU A 149 -36.89 12.20 15.10
C LEU A 149 -36.48 10.93 14.34
N THR A 150 -37.46 10.18 13.82
CA THR A 150 -37.20 8.97 13.06
C THR A 150 -36.47 9.29 11.76
N GLU A 151 -36.89 10.32 11.04
CA GLU A 151 -36.26 10.77 9.79
C GLU A 151 -34.80 11.19 10.02
N LEU A 152 -34.53 12.01 11.04
CA LEU A 152 -33.19 12.45 11.38
C LEU A 152 -32.27 11.27 11.72
N LEU A 153 -32.75 10.29 12.50
CA LEU A 153 -31.96 9.12 12.87
C LEU A 153 -31.67 8.21 11.67
N VAL A 154 -32.67 7.98 10.82
CA VAL A 154 -32.54 7.14 9.61
C VAL A 154 -31.51 7.74 8.64
N VAL A 155 -31.62 9.04 8.35
CA VAL A 155 -30.69 9.73 7.45
C VAL A 155 -29.29 9.82 8.07
N ALA A 156 -29.18 10.05 9.39
CA ALA A 156 -27.89 10.08 10.08
C ALA A 156 -27.18 8.71 10.07
N PHE A 157 -27.90 7.60 10.27
CA PHE A 157 -27.30 6.26 10.16
C PHE A 157 -26.85 5.93 8.74
N ALA A 158 -27.66 6.28 7.74
CA ALA A 158 -27.26 6.15 6.35
C ALA A 158 -26.03 7.02 6.01
N ALA A 159 -25.93 8.24 6.58
CA ALA A 159 -24.77 9.11 6.43
C ALA A 159 -23.47 8.48 6.93
N VAL A 160 -23.50 7.84 8.10
CA VAL A 160 -22.35 7.12 8.66
C VAL A 160 -21.93 5.97 7.73
N VAL A 161 -22.88 5.17 7.25
CA VAL A 161 -22.62 4.07 6.31
C VAL A 161 -21.99 4.59 5.02
N VAL A 162 -22.55 5.66 4.43
CA VAL A 162 -22.03 6.27 3.21
C VAL A 162 -20.63 6.83 3.40
N CYS A 163 -20.36 7.50 4.52
CA CYS A 163 -19.02 8.01 4.82
C CYS A 163 -18.00 6.88 4.98
N ALA A 164 -18.35 5.80 5.68
CA ALA A 164 -17.47 4.65 5.85
C ALA A 164 -17.16 3.97 4.50
N ILE A 165 -18.18 3.72 3.68
CA ILE A 165 -18.00 3.13 2.34
C ILE A 165 -17.17 4.06 1.45
N ALA A 166 -17.45 5.36 1.44
CA ALA A 166 -16.71 6.34 0.64
C ALA A 166 -15.22 6.40 1.00
N TYR A 167 -14.89 6.33 2.30
CA TYR A 167 -13.51 6.26 2.76
C TYR A 167 -12.82 4.99 2.25
N LEU A 168 -13.41 3.82 2.51
CA LEU A 168 -12.83 2.52 2.18
C LEU A 168 -12.66 2.32 0.67
N PHE A 169 -13.66 2.73 -0.12
CA PHE A 169 -13.55 2.73 -1.59
C PHE A 169 -12.54 3.75 -2.10
N GLY A 170 -12.47 4.93 -1.47
CA GLY A 170 -11.46 5.94 -1.79
C GLY A 170 -10.06 5.41 -1.59
N GLU A 171 -9.78 4.78 -0.44
CA GLU A 171 -8.51 4.10 -0.17
C GLU A 171 -8.21 3.02 -1.22
N PHE A 172 -9.19 2.18 -1.54
CA PHE A 172 -9.04 1.11 -2.53
C PHE A 172 -8.74 1.65 -3.93
N ALA A 173 -9.54 2.59 -4.45
CA ALA A 173 -9.43 3.11 -5.80
C ALA A 173 -8.14 3.91 -6.02
N LEU A 174 -7.57 4.48 -4.96
CA LEU A 174 -6.39 5.34 -5.02
C LEU A 174 -5.08 4.64 -4.73
N ARG A 175 -5.07 3.32 -4.44
CA ARG A 175 -3.84 2.55 -4.21
C ARG A 175 -2.75 2.75 -5.28
N PRO A 176 -3.06 2.77 -6.59
CA PRO A 176 -2.02 3.00 -7.60
C PRO A 176 -1.37 4.39 -7.48
N TYR A 177 -2.16 5.43 -7.18
CA TYR A 177 -1.63 6.77 -6.95
C TYR A 177 -0.86 6.88 -5.64
N ALA A 178 -1.30 6.17 -4.59
CA ALA A 178 -0.56 6.06 -3.34
C ALA A 178 0.81 5.40 -3.57
N ALA A 179 0.87 4.34 -4.39
CA ALA A 179 2.11 3.70 -4.77
C ALA A 179 3.05 4.62 -5.54
N LEU A 180 2.53 5.36 -6.52
CA LEU A 180 3.32 6.37 -7.23
C LEU A 180 3.81 7.48 -6.31
N ALA A 181 3.01 7.87 -5.31
CA ALA A 181 3.36 8.95 -4.39
C ALA A 181 4.42 8.54 -3.36
N LEU A 182 4.49 7.24 -3.05
CA LEU A 182 5.42 6.63 -2.10
C LEU A 182 6.63 5.97 -2.77
N ALA A 183 6.66 5.90 -4.11
CA ALA A 183 7.76 5.31 -4.85
C ALA A 183 9.09 6.02 -4.52
N GLY A 184 10.05 5.26 -3.97
CA GLY A 184 11.39 5.75 -3.65
C GLY A 184 11.47 6.69 -2.43
N THR A 185 10.41 6.82 -1.62
CA THR A 185 10.44 7.65 -0.40
C THR A 185 9.65 7.01 0.72
N THR A 186 10.23 6.98 1.92
CA THR A 186 9.55 6.46 3.13
C THR A 186 9.13 7.64 4.01
N PRO A 187 7.82 7.93 4.17
CA PRO A 187 7.42 8.99 5.08
C PRO A 187 7.79 8.59 6.53
N PRO A 188 8.23 9.53 7.37
CA PRO A 188 8.66 9.23 8.75
C PRO A 188 7.51 8.82 9.68
N ARG A 189 6.26 9.09 9.29
CA ARG A 189 5.05 8.79 10.05
C ARG A 189 3.89 8.41 9.12
N PRO A 190 2.87 7.68 9.61
CA PRO A 190 1.65 7.44 8.85
C PRO A 190 1.00 8.78 8.47
N VAL A 191 0.53 8.89 7.23
CA VAL A 191 -0.04 10.15 6.70
C VAL A 191 -1.58 10.14 6.76
N THR A 192 -2.16 8.96 6.94
CA THR A 192 -3.61 8.69 6.93
C THR A 192 -4.11 8.34 8.34
N GLY A 193 -5.42 8.06 8.49
CA GLY A 193 -6.04 7.71 9.77
C GLY A 193 -5.59 6.38 10.39
N GLY A 194 -4.63 5.69 9.77
CA GLY A 194 -4.05 4.45 10.27
C GLY A 194 -4.97 3.24 10.16
N VAL A 195 -4.46 2.09 10.58
CA VAL A 195 -5.24 0.84 10.65
C VAL A 195 -6.41 0.98 11.62
N ASN A 196 -6.26 1.75 12.70
CA ASN A 196 -7.31 1.94 13.72
C ASN A 196 -8.58 2.59 13.16
N LEU A 197 -8.45 3.68 12.38
CA LEU A 197 -9.62 4.29 11.74
C LEU A 197 -10.30 3.29 10.80
N ARG A 198 -9.52 2.52 10.05
CA ARG A 198 -10.04 1.50 9.13
C ARG A 198 -10.83 0.41 9.90
N MET A 199 -10.30 -0.07 11.03
CA MET A 199 -10.99 -1.04 11.89
C MET A 199 -12.30 -0.47 12.45
N LEU A 200 -12.29 0.78 12.91
CA LEU A 200 -13.47 1.45 13.43
C LEU A 200 -14.55 1.60 12.34
N LEU A 201 -14.17 2.01 11.13
CA LEU A 201 -15.11 2.15 10.01
C LEU A 201 -15.71 0.81 9.60
N PHE A 202 -14.93 -0.27 9.58
CA PHE A 202 -15.45 -1.62 9.35
C PHE A 202 -16.40 -2.06 10.48
N TRP A 203 -16.06 -1.80 11.75
CA TRP A 203 -16.97 -2.09 12.85
C TRP A 203 -18.28 -1.31 12.75
N CYS A 204 -18.21 0.00 12.46
CA CYS A 204 -19.40 0.83 12.25
C CYS A 204 -20.29 0.27 11.14
N LEU A 205 -19.69 -0.16 10.04
CA LEU A 205 -20.39 -0.66 8.86
C LEU A 205 -21.02 -2.04 9.09
N GLY A 206 -20.30 -2.96 9.73
CA GLY A 206 -20.74 -4.35 9.92
C GLY A 206 -21.63 -4.56 11.15
N THR A 207 -21.41 -3.81 12.23
CA THR A 207 -22.05 -4.06 13.53
C THR A 207 -22.61 -2.79 14.16
N GLY A 208 -21.81 -1.71 14.24
CA GLY A 208 -22.16 -0.50 14.99
C GLY A 208 -23.48 0.12 14.56
N VAL A 209 -23.63 0.46 13.27
CA VAL A 209 -24.86 1.10 12.76
C VAL A 209 -26.07 0.16 12.83
N PRO A 210 -26.01 -1.11 12.36
CA PRO A 210 -27.16 -2.01 12.46
C PRO A 210 -27.60 -2.29 13.90
N VAL A 211 -26.67 -2.48 14.84
CA VAL A 211 -27.00 -2.70 16.26
C VAL A 211 -27.54 -1.44 16.91
N ALA A 212 -26.99 -0.26 16.59
CA ALA A 212 -27.58 1.01 17.02
C ALA A 212 -29.01 1.17 16.48
N GLY A 213 -29.27 0.77 15.24
CA GLY A 213 -30.61 0.71 14.65
C GLY A 213 -31.56 -0.21 15.42
N LEU A 214 -31.09 -1.39 15.85
CA LEU A 214 -31.86 -2.31 16.70
C LEU A 214 -32.23 -1.67 18.04
N VAL A 215 -31.25 -1.07 18.71
CA VAL A 215 -31.45 -0.41 20.01
C VAL A 215 -32.43 0.76 19.88
N VAL A 216 -32.24 1.62 18.87
CA VAL A 216 -33.16 2.73 18.58
C VAL A 216 -34.57 2.22 18.31
N THR A 217 -34.72 1.15 17.53
CA THR A 217 -36.03 0.55 17.24
C THR A 217 -36.71 0.08 18.52
N ALA A 218 -35.98 -0.61 19.40
CA ALA A 218 -36.50 -1.09 20.67
C ALA A 218 -36.91 0.06 21.61
N VAL A 219 -36.08 1.10 21.71
CA VAL A 219 -36.37 2.30 22.52
C VAL A 219 -37.58 3.04 21.99
N LEU A 220 -37.68 3.26 20.68
CA LEU A 220 -38.83 3.94 20.08
C LEU A 220 -40.12 3.15 20.27
N ALA A 221 -40.08 1.82 20.14
CA ALA A 221 -41.22 0.95 20.42
C ALA A 221 -41.67 1.03 21.88
N TRP A 222 -40.71 1.07 22.82
CA TRP A 222 -40.99 1.19 24.25
C TRP A 222 -41.60 2.55 24.62
N VAL A 223 -41.04 3.65 24.09
CA VAL A 223 -41.48 5.02 24.43
C VAL A 223 -42.84 5.35 23.80
N ARG A 224 -43.09 4.93 22.56
CA ARG A 224 -44.33 5.29 21.85
C ARG A 224 -45.51 4.38 22.21
N GLY A 225 -45.25 3.12 22.59
CA GLY A 225 -46.28 2.16 23.02
C GLY A 225 -47.26 1.74 21.93
N ASP A 226 -47.06 2.15 20.67
CA ASP A 226 -47.96 1.97 19.52
C ASP A 226 -47.44 0.95 18.48
N VAL A 227 -46.29 0.32 18.75
CA VAL A 227 -45.65 -0.64 17.83
C VAL A 227 -46.11 -2.05 18.12
N SER A 228 -46.65 -2.74 17.10
CA SER A 228 -47.06 -4.15 17.24
C SER A 228 -45.85 -5.06 17.48
N THR A 229 -46.05 -6.11 18.29
CA THR A 229 -45.03 -7.14 18.56
C THR A 229 -44.51 -7.78 17.26
N THR A 230 -45.39 -7.97 16.27
CA THR A 230 -45.01 -8.48 14.94
C THR A 230 -44.05 -7.55 14.22
N LYS A 231 -44.30 -6.23 14.23
CA LYS A 231 -43.41 -5.25 13.58
C LYS A 231 -42.04 -5.22 14.26
N LEU A 232 -42.02 -5.25 15.60
CA LEU A 232 -40.78 -5.32 16.36
C LEU A 232 -40.00 -6.60 16.03
N ALA A 233 -40.66 -7.76 15.97
CA ALA A 233 -40.02 -9.03 15.61
C ALA A 233 -39.44 -9.01 14.19
N VAL A 234 -40.18 -8.47 13.21
CA VAL A 234 -39.69 -8.29 11.83
C VAL A 234 -38.48 -7.38 11.79
N SER A 235 -38.50 -6.24 12.50
CA SER A 235 -37.35 -5.32 12.56
C SER A 235 -36.12 -5.98 13.19
N VAL A 236 -36.30 -6.75 14.26
CA VAL A 236 -35.21 -7.49 14.92
C VAL A 236 -34.62 -8.55 14.00
N ILE A 237 -35.46 -9.36 13.35
CA ILE A 237 -35.00 -10.41 12.42
C ILE A 237 -34.29 -9.79 11.22
N ALA A 238 -34.86 -8.75 10.61
CA ALA A 238 -34.30 -8.10 9.42
C ALA A 238 -32.93 -7.47 9.73
N LEU A 239 -32.83 -6.64 10.78
CA LEU A 239 -31.56 -6.03 11.18
C LEU A 239 -30.55 -7.07 11.67
N GLY A 240 -31.01 -8.13 12.37
CA GLY A 240 -30.16 -9.25 12.77
C GLY A 240 -29.56 -9.98 11.57
N LEU A 241 -30.34 -10.24 10.53
CA LEU A 241 -29.85 -10.85 9.30
C LEU A 241 -28.84 -9.93 8.57
N VAL A 242 -29.11 -8.62 8.56
CA VAL A 242 -28.15 -7.63 8.03
C VAL A 242 -26.83 -7.68 8.80
N VAL A 243 -26.86 -7.70 10.14
CA VAL A 243 -25.65 -7.85 10.97
C VAL A 243 -24.89 -9.13 10.62
N LEU A 244 -25.57 -10.27 10.49
CA LEU A 244 -24.92 -11.55 10.22
C LEU A 244 -24.30 -11.60 8.82
N CYS A 245 -25.08 -11.28 7.79
CA CYS A 245 -24.61 -11.37 6.40
C CYS A 245 -23.59 -10.29 6.08
N PHE A 246 -23.89 -9.04 6.42
CA PHE A 246 -23.03 -7.90 6.10
C PHE A 246 -21.84 -7.82 7.05
N GLY A 247 -22.00 -8.17 8.33
CA GLY A 247 -20.90 -8.29 9.28
C GLY A 247 -19.89 -9.35 8.87
N LEU A 248 -20.33 -10.52 8.36
CA LEU A 248 -19.42 -11.52 7.79
C LEU A 248 -18.68 -10.98 6.57
N LEU A 249 -19.40 -10.35 5.63
CA LEU A 249 -18.81 -9.74 4.44
C LEU A 249 -17.73 -8.71 4.81
N VAL A 250 -18.07 -7.78 5.71
CA VAL A 250 -17.16 -6.76 6.22
C VAL A 250 -15.95 -7.41 6.92
N THR A 251 -16.16 -8.42 7.76
CA THR A 251 -15.07 -9.15 8.42
C THR A 251 -14.09 -9.76 7.42
N VAL A 252 -14.57 -10.36 6.34
CA VAL A 252 -13.72 -10.92 5.28
C VAL A 252 -12.91 -9.81 4.58
N PHE A 253 -13.51 -8.66 4.30
CA PHE A 253 -12.80 -7.53 3.72
C PHE A 253 -11.75 -6.94 4.68
N THR A 254 -12.08 -6.80 5.95
CA THR A 254 -11.16 -6.37 7.02
C THR A 254 -9.96 -7.29 7.10
N ALA A 255 -10.20 -8.60 7.16
CA ALA A 255 -9.15 -9.61 7.19
C ALA A 255 -8.23 -9.47 5.97
N ARG A 256 -8.77 -9.37 4.76
CA ARG A 256 -7.96 -9.16 3.53
C ARG A 256 -7.17 -7.85 3.55
N ALA A 257 -7.76 -6.77 4.08
CA ALA A 257 -7.11 -5.47 4.14
C ALA A 257 -5.90 -5.45 5.09
N VAL A 258 -5.90 -6.28 6.14
CA VAL A 258 -4.82 -6.37 7.13
C VAL A 258 -3.83 -7.49 6.79
N VAL A 259 -4.32 -8.67 6.43
CA VAL A 259 -3.51 -9.86 6.21
C VAL A 259 -2.69 -9.76 4.93
N ASN A 260 -3.25 -9.24 3.82
CA ASN A 260 -2.55 -9.24 2.54
C ASN A 260 -1.19 -8.48 2.58
N PRO A 261 -1.10 -7.26 3.15
CA PRO A 261 0.19 -6.58 3.30
C PRO A 261 1.18 -7.36 4.17
N ILE A 262 0.72 -7.98 5.26
CA ILE A 262 1.56 -8.77 6.18
C ILE A 262 2.12 -10.00 5.46
N THR A 263 1.26 -10.76 4.77
CA THR A 263 1.68 -11.92 3.99
C THR A 263 2.63 -11.55 2.85
N SER A 264 2.46 -10.38 2.24
CA SER A 264 3.41 -9.87 1.23
C SER A 264 4.82 -9.69 1.81
N VAL A 265 4.94 -9.08 2.99
CA VAL A 265 6.21 -8.93 3.71
C VAL A 265 6.78 -10.29 4.12
N GLN A 266 5.95 -11.20 4.63
CA GLN A 266 6.40 -12.55 5.01
C GLN A 266 6.96 -13.33 3.81
N ASN A 267 6.28 -13.27 2.66
CA ASN A 267 6.74 -13.92 1.43
C ASN A 267 8.05 -13.30 0.93
N ALA A 268 8.16 -11.96 0.96
CA ALA A 268 9.38 -11.26 0.58
C ALA A 268 10.56 -11.57 1.53
N LEU A 269 10.29 -11.69 2.83
CA LEU A 269 11.29 -12.12 3.82
C LEU A 269 11.79 -13.54 3.53
N GLY A 270 10.92 -14.45 3.08
CA GLY A 270 11.33 -15.77 2.61
C GLY A 270 12.33 -15.73 1.45
N ARG A 271 12.15 -14.79 0.52
CA ARG A 271 13.09 -14.56 -0.61
C ARG A 271 14.43 -14.00 -0.14
N VAL A 272 14.41 -13.00 0.76
CA VAL A 272 15.63 -12.45 1.38
C VAL A 272 16.42 -13.55 2.09
N ARG A 273 15.75 -14.45 2.82
CA ARG A 273 16.40 -15.60 3.47
C ARG A 273 17.05 -16.57 2.49
N ALA A 274 16.54 -16.65 1.25
CA ALA A 274 17.10 -17.45 0.19
C ALA A 274 18.25 -16.74 -0.57
N GLY A 275 18.67 -15.54 -0.12
CA GLY A 275 19.75 -14.76 -0.73
C GLY A 275 19.30 -13.76 -1.79
N ASP A 276 18.00 -13.66 -2.07
CA ASP A 276 17.45 -12.67 -3.01
C ASP A 276 17.19 -11.34 -2.30
N PHE A 277 18.21 -10.47 -2.29
CA PHE A 277 18.16 -9.14 -1.69
C PHE A 277 17.56 -8.07 -2.61
N ALA A 278 17.33 -8.38 -3.89
CA ALA A 278 16.75 -7.45 -4.86
C ALA A 278 15.21 -7.42 -4.83
N VAL A 279 14.59 -8.13 -3.87
CA VAL A 279 13.14 -8.12 -3.72
C VAL A 279 12.62 -6.76 -3.27
N GLU A 280 11.67 -6.23 -4.01
CA GLU A 280 10.93 -5.03 -3.66
C GLU A 280 9.43 -5.32 -3.66
N ILE A 281 8.74 -4.84 -2.62
CA ILE A 281 7.28 -4.92 -2.53
C ILE A 281 6.64 -3.56 -2.79
N PRO A 282 5.53 -3.50 -3.55
CA PRO A 282 4.85 -2.24 -3.82
C PRO A 282 4.22 -1.69 -2.53
N VAL A 283 4.60 -0.46 -2.16
CA VAL A 283 4.04 0.25 -1.00
C VAL A 283 2.86 1.09 -1.46
N TYR A 284 1.64 0.68 -1.14
CA TYR A 284 0.41 1.37 -1.58
C TYR A 284 -0.53 1.76 -0.44
N ASP A 285 -0.14 1.49 0.80
CA ASP A 285 -0.91 1.81 1.99
C ASP A 285 -0.29 3.03 2.70
N GLY A 286 -1.11 4.00 3.08
CA GLY A 286 -0.65 5.21 3.81
C GLY A 286 -0.66 5.05 5.33
N THR A 287 -0.93 3.85 5.83
CA THR A 287 -1.03 3.47 7.25
C THR A 287 0.29 2.87 7.77
N GLU A 288 0.26 2.36 9.00
CA GLU A 288 1.35 1.62 9.64
C GLU A 288 1.76 0.39 8.81
N LEU A 289 0.82 -0.24 8.09
CA LEU A 289 1.14 -1.36 7.21
C LEU A 289 2.01 -0.93 6.03
N GLY A 290 1.80 0.28 5.50
CA GLY A 290 2.64 0.84 4.45
C GLY A 290 4.05 1.18 4.95
N LEU A 291 4.15 1.72 6.17
CA LEU A 291 5.46 1.93 6.80
C LEU A 291 6.21 0.63 7.03
N LEU A 292 5.52 -0.44 7.42
CA LEU A 292 6.11 -1.77 7.54
C LEU A 292 6.65 -2.26 6.18
N GLN A 293 5.88 -2.10 5.11
CA GLN A 293 6.32 -2.48 3.75
C GLN A 293 7.53 -1.66 3.29
N ALA A 294 7.51 -0.34 3.49
CA ALA A 294 8.61 0.53 3.11
C ALA A 294 9.86 0.30 3.96
N GLY A 295 9.69 0.04 5.26
CA GLY A 295 10.78 -0.34 6.17
C GLY A 295 11.44 -1.65 5.75
N PHE A 296 10.65 -2.65 5.32
CA PHE A 296 11.16 -3.88 4.74
C PHE A 296 11.99 -3.61 3.47
N ASN A 297 11.48 -2.80 2.53
CA ASN A 297 12.23 -2.45 1.32
C ASN A 297 13.56 -1.76 1.65
N GLY A 298 13.58 -0.84 2.62
CA GLY A 298 14.80 -0.17 3.07
C GLY A 298 15.82 -1.15 3.66
N MET A 299 15.38 -2.13 4.44
CA MET A 299 16.23 -3.20 4.97
C MET A 299 16.78 -4.09 3.86
N ALA A 300 15.93 -4.53 2.92
CA ALA A 300 16.34 -5.38 1.80
C ALA A 300 17.37 -4.66 0.91
N ALA A 301 17.14 -3.39 0.58
CA ALA A 301 18.10 -2.56 -0.16
C ALA A 301 19.42 -2.41 0.59
N GLY A 302 19.39 -2.22 1.91
CA GLY A 302 20.61 -2.17 2.74
C GLY A 302 21.39 -3.48 2.76
N LEU A 303 20.69 -4.63 2.77
CA LEU A 303 21.33 -5.95 2.64
C LEU A 303 21.93 -6.14 1.25
N ALA A 304 21.22 -5.76 0.19
CA ALA A 304 21.71 -5.84 -1.18
C ALA A 304 22.99 -5.01 -1.38
N GLU A 305 23.04 -3.80 -0.80
CA GLU A 305 24.22 -2.94 -0.86
C GLU A 305 25.40 -3.55 -0.10
N ARG A 306 25.18 -4.12 1.09
CA ARG A 306 26.23 -4.82 1.84
C ARG A 306 26.76 -6.05 1.11
N GLU A 307 25.87 -6.82 0.47
CA GLU A 307 26.26 -7.98 -0.34
C GLU A 307 27.09 -7.55 -1.55
N ARG A 308 26.69 -6.47 -2.22
CA ARG A 308 27.44 -5.89 -3.34
C ARG A 308 28.82 -5.39 -2.91
N LEU A 309 28.92 -4.73 -1.76
CA LEU A 309 30.21 -4.32 -1.20
C LEU A 309 31.07 -5.54 -0.89
N ARG A 310 30.52 -6.58 -0.26
CA ARG A 310 31.23 -7.84 0.03
C ARG A 310 31.78 -8.49 -1.25
N ASP A 311 30.97 -8.58 -2.29
CA ASP A 311 31.38 -9.12 -3.59
C ASP A 311 32.47 -8.27 -4.27
N LEU A 312 32.35 -6.94 -4.21
CA LEU A 312 33.38 -6.03 -4.73
C LEU A 312 34.69 -6.17 -3.95
N PHE A 313 34.64 -6.22 -2.62
CA PHE A 313 35.84 -6.43 -1.80
C PHE A 313 36.47 -7.80 -2.08
N GLY A 314 35.68 -8.87 -2.20
CA GLY A 314 36.20 -10.20 -2.54
C GLY A 314 36.90 -10.28 -3.91
N ARG A 315 36.52 -9.42 -4.86
CA ARG A 315 37.19 -9.31 -6.16
C ARG A 315 38.50 -8.51 -6.13
N HIS A 316 38.69 -7.59 -5.18
CA HIS A 316 39.87 -6.71 -5.12
C HIS A 316 40.86 -7.10 -4.03
N VAL A 317 40.37 -7.72 -2.96
CA VAL A 317 41.13 -8.25 -1.84
C VAL A 317 40.92 -9.75 -1.93
N GLY A 318 41.93 -10.51 -2.39
CA GLY A 318 41.79 -11.94 -2.71
C GLY A 318 40.99 -12.70 -1.64
N HIS A 319 40.13 -13.63 -2.09
CA HIS A 319 39.09 -14.29 -1.28
C HIS A 319 39.60 -14.73 0.11
N GLU A 320 40.82 -15.27 0.17
CA GLU A 320 41.44 -15.72 1.41
C GLU A 320 41.73 -14.61 2.43
N VAL A 321 42.13 -13.42 1.97
CA VAL A 321 42.39 -12.27 2.86
C VAL A 321 41.09 -11.75 3.46
N ALA A 322 40.00 -11.74 2.68
CA ALA A 322 38.68 -11.32 3.17
C ALA A 322 38.09 -12.33 4.17
N VAL A 323 38.23 -13.63 3.91
CA VAL A 323 37.79 -14.70 4.83
C VAL A 323 38.58 -14.67 6.14
N GLU A 324 39.90 -14.52 6.06
CA GLU A 324 40.76 -14.43 7.24
C GLU A 324 40.47 -13.15 8.05
N ALA A 325 40.28 -12.00 7.39
CA ALA A 325 39.91 -10.75 8.07
C ALA A 325 38.53 -10.82 8.77
N MET A 326 37.58 -11.60 8.25
CA MET A 326 36.29 -11.83 8.92
C MET A 326 36.38 -12.81 10.10
N ARG A 327 37.29 -13.79 10.05
CA ARG A 327 37.52 -14.74 11.16
C ARG A 327 38.28 -14.09 12.31
N THR A 328 39.25 -13.25 11.97
CA THR A 328 40.23 -12.68 12.88
C THR A 328 39.87 -11.21 13.10
N ALA A 329 38.64 -10.98 13.58
CA ALA A 329 38.24 -9.64 13.98
C ALA A 329 39.21 -9.17 15.09
N THR A 330 40.07 -8.20 14.77
CA THR A 330 40.80 -7.34 15.73
C THR A 330 42.31 -7.61 15.99
N GLU A 331 43.05 -8.32 15.13
CA GLU A 331 44.53 -8.19 15.17
C GLU A 331 45.03 -7.37 13.98
N LEU A 332 44.96 -6.04 14.12
CA LEU A 332 45.65 -5.05 13.27
C LEU A 332 47.18 -5.06 13.47
N GLY A 333 47.76 -6.23 13.76
CA GLY A 333 49.19 -6.46 13.91
C GLY A 333 49.70 -7.28 12.74
N GLY A 334 50.76 -6.80 12.07
CA GLY A 334 51.46 -7.61 11.08
C GLY A 334 52.12 -8.82 11.75
N THR A 335 51.98 -10.01 11.16
CA THR A 335 52.65 -11.23 11.64
C THR A 335 53.92 -11.48 10.83
N VAL A 336 55.03 -11.82 11.50
CA VAL A 336 56.24 -12.31 10.81
C VAL A 336 56.00 -13.76 10.39
N ARG A 337 56.06 -14.04 9.08
CA ARG A 337 55.88 -15.38 8.51
C ARG A 337 56.93 -15.63 7.44
N THR A 338 57.36 -16.89 7.32
CA THR A 338 58.18 -17.36 6.20
C THR A 338 57.29 -17.57 4.99
N VAL A 339 57.57 -16.86 3.90
CA VAL A 339 56.80 -16.88 2.66
C VAL A 339 57.71 -17.00 1.44
N SER A 340 57.20 -17.58 0.37
CA SER A 340 57.83 -17.59 -0.95
C SER A 340 57.23 -16.46 -1.80
N VAL A 341 58.06 -15.62 -2.42
CA VAL A 341 57.61 -14.47 -3.23
C VAL A 341 58.00 -14.68 -4.69
N LEU A 342 57.01 -14.59 -5.58
CA LEU A 342 57.20 -14.68 -7.02
C LEU A 342 56.99 -13.31 -7.66
N PHE A 343 57.94 -12.86 -8.46
CA PHE A 343 57.85 -11.65 -9.27
C PHE A 343 57.85 -12.03 -10.74
N VAL A 344 56.80 -11.66 -11.48
CA VAL A 344 56.64 -11.96 -12.91
C VAL A 344 56.45 -10.65 -13.65
N ASP A 345 57.20 -10.43 -14.73
CA ASP A 345 57.17 -9.19 -15.50
C ASP A 345 57.13 -9.47 -17.02
N LEU A 346 56.51 -8.58 -17.78
CA LEU A 346 56.33 -8.73 -19.22
C LEU A 346 57.47 -8.06 -19.99
N VAL A 347 58.34 -8.89 -20.58
CA VAL A 347 59.48 -8.40 -21.36
C VAL A 347 59.02 -7.53 -22.53
N GLY A 348 59.57 -6.30 -22.63
CA GLY A 348 59.32 -5.39 -23.74
C GLY A 348 57.99 -4.61 -23.64
N SER A 349 57.34 -4.62 -22.48
CA SER A 349 56.12 -3.87 -22.18
C SER A 349 56.17 -2.38 -22.53
N THR A 350 57.30 -1.70 -22.25
CA THR A 350 57.45 -0.25 -22.47
C THR A 350 57.39 0.08 -23.95
N ALA A 351 58.00 -0.75 -24.80
CA ALA A 351 57.96 -0.60 -26.25
C ALA A 351 56.55 -0.88 -26.80
N LEU A 352 55.84 -1.87 -26.24
CA LEU A 352 54.44 -2.16 -26.57
C LEU A 352 53.51 -0.99 -26.21
N ALA A 353 53.69 -0.40 -25.03
CA ALA A 353 52.92 0.75 -24.57
C ALA A 353 53.17 2.02 -25.40
N ALA A 354 54.40 2.21 -25.90
CA ALA A 354 54.75 3.37 -26.73
C ALA A 354 54.27 3.27 -28.18
N SER A 355 54.04 2.06 -28.69
CA SER A 355 53.79 1.81 -30.13
C SER A 355 52.37 1.35 -30.46
N ARG A 356 51.53 1.06 -29.46
CA ARG A 356 50.17 0.53 -29.66
C ARG A 356 49.09 1.40 -29.01
N PRO A 357 47.85 1.34 -29.52
CA PRO A 357 46.71 1.98 -28.86
C PRO A 357 46.52 1.46 -27.43
N PRO A 358 46.13 2.32 -26.47
CA PRO A 358 45.93 1.92 -25.07
C PRO A 358 44.99 0.72 -24.89
N GLU A 359 43.95 0.64 -25.71
CA GLU A 359 42.96 -0.45 -25.69
C GLU A 359 43.59 -1.82 -25.98
N GLU A 360 44.53 -1.89 -26.93
CA GLU A 360 45.25 -3.13 -27.25
C GLU A 360 46.24 -3.54 -26.16
N VAL A 361 46.92 -2.56 -25.56
CA VAL A 361 47.87 -2.78 -24.46
C VAL A 361 47.14 -3.29 -23.23
N VAL A 362 46.02 -2.65 -22.86
CA VAL A 362 45.16 -3.11 -21.76
C VAL A 362 44.59 -4.50 -22.04
N GLY A 363 44.17 -4.77 -23.28
CA GLY A 363 43.69 -6.09 -23.67
C GLY A 363 44.76 -7.19 -23.53
N LEU A 364 46.02 -6.89 -23.86
CA LEU A 364 47.15 -7.80 -23.68
C LEU A 364 47.47 -8.02 -22.20
N LEU A 365 47.56 -6.94 -21.42
CA LEU A 365 47.84 -6.99 -19.99
C LEU A 365 46.77 -7.78 -19.24
N ASN A 366 45.48 -7.57 -19.54
CA ASN A 366 44.41 -8.35 -18.93
C ASN A 366 44.56 -9.85 -19.18
N ARG A 367 44.91 -10.27 -20.41
CA ARG A 367 45.16 -11.69 -20.70
C ARG A 367 46.38 -12.23 -19.97
N PHE A 368 47.46 -11.46 -19.90
CA PHE A 368 48.66 -11.83 -19.15
C PHE A 368 48.35 -12.01 -17.66
N PHE A 369 47.66 -11.04 -17.05
CA PHE A 369 47.26 -11.11 -15.65
C PHE A 369 46.28 -12.25 -15.38
N THR A 370 45.36 -12.57 -16.30
CA THR A 370 44.50 -13.77 -16.17
C THR A 370 45.35 -15.04 -16.04
N VAL A 371 46.34 -15.24 -16.91
CA VAL A 371 47.23 -16.41 -16.83
C VAL A 371 47.99 -16.46 -15.50
N VAL A 372 48.53 -15.31 -15.06
CA VAL A 372 49.25 -15.24 -13.77
C VAL A 372 48.33 -15.53 -12.59
N VAL A 373 47.14 -14.94 -12.56
CA VAL A 373 46.15 -15.16 -11.49
C VAL A 373 45.71 -16.61 -11.45
N ASP A 374 45.35 -17.20 -12.60
CA ASP A 374 44.88 -18.58 -12.69
C ASP A 374 45.96 -19.57 -12.20
N GLU A 375 47.23 -19.35 -12.57
CA GLU A 375 48.33 -20.24 -12.17
C GLU A 375 48.70 -20.07 -10.69
N VAL A 376 48.71 -18.83 -10.18
CA VAL A 376 48.98 -18.56 -8.76
C VAL A 376 47.87 -19.16 -7.88
N ASP A 377 46.60 -19.00 -8.25
CA ASP A 377 45.46 -19.54 -7.52
C ASP A 377 45.46 -21.09 -7.55
N ARG A 378 45.85 -21.70 -8.69
CA ARG A 378 45.99 -23.16 -8.83
C ARG A 378 46.99 -23.78 -7.85
N HIS A 379 48.01 -23.01 -7.43
CA HIS A 379 49.01 -23.43 -6.45
C HIS A 379 48.78 -22.80 -5.06
N HIS A 380 47.56 -22.30 -4.78
CA HIS A 380 47.18 -21.72 -3.49
C HIS A 380 48.05 -20.52 -3.07
N GLY A 381 48.55 -19.76 -4.04
CA GLY A 381 49.23 -18.49 -3.82
C GLY A 381 48.27 -17.31 -3.86
N LEU A 382 48.72 -16.17 -3.35
CA LEU A 382 48.00 -14.91 -3.40
C LEU A 382 48.75 -13.90 -4.28
N VAL A 383 48.09 -13.37 -5.30
CA VAL A 383 48.58 -12.15 -5.98
C VAL A 383 48.39 -10.97 -5.03
N ASN A 384 49.50 -10.47 -4.48
CA ASN A 384 49.50 -9.36 -3.52
C ASN A 384 49.21 -8.03 -4.22
N LYS A 385 49.88 -7.78 -5.35
CA LYS A 385 49.67 -6.56 -6.15
C LYS A 385 50.19 -6.70 -7.59
N PHE A 386 49.62 -5.89 -8.47
CA PHE A 386 50.17 -5.58 -9.78
C PHE A 386 50.99 -4.28 -9.70
N VAL A 387 52.13 -4.23 -10.40
CA VAL A 387 53.02 -3.07 -10.45
C VAL A 387 53.30 -2.77 -11.92
N GLY A 388 52.42 -1.98 -12.54
CA GLY A 388 52.51 -1.70 -13.98
C GLY A 388 52.20 -2.95 -14.80
N ASP A 389 53.24 -3.48 -15.45
CA ASP A 389 53.31 -4.69 -16.27
C ASP A 389 53.76 -5.94 -15.50
N ALA A 390 54.17 -5.77 -14.25
CA ALA A 390 54.59 -6.86 -13.37
C ALA A 390 53.48 -7.28 -12.39
N ALA A 391 53.57 -8.51 -11.91
CA ALA A 391 52.74 -9.08 -10.84
C ALA A 391 53.63 -9.63 -9.72
N LEU A 392 53.25 -9.35 -8.47
CA LEU A 392 53.88 -9.91 -7.27
C LEU A 392 52.90 -10.87 -6.60
N ALA A 393 53.28 -12.14 -6.52
CA ALA A 393 52.55 -13.19 -5.81
C ALA A 393 53.31 -13.65 -4.57
N VAL A 394 52.57 -14.11 -3.56
CA VAL A 394 53.09 -14.59 -2.28
C VAL A 394 52.45 -15.93 -1.96
N PHE A 395 53.25 -16.91 -1.56
CA PHE A 395 52.82 -18.23 -1.13
C PHE A 395 53.15 -18.39 0.37
N GLY A 396 52.24 -19.00 1.13
CA GLY A 396 52.38 -19.12 2.59
C GLY A 396 51.81 -17.97 3.43
N ALA A 397 51.11 -17.03 2.80
CA ALA A 397 50.33 -16.00 3.46
C ALA A 397 49.14 -15.58 2.57
N PRO A 398 47.95 -15.29 3.14
CA PRO A 398 47.61 -15.24 4.57
C PRO A 398 47.43 -16.63 5.20
N ALA A 399 47.14 -17.67 4.40
CA ALA A 399 47.04 -19.05 4.86
C ALA A 399 48.42 -19.76 4.85
N PRO A 400 48.73 -20.62 5.84
CA PRO A 400 49.94 -21.43 5.83
C PRO A 400 49.92 -22.43 4.67
N LEU A 401 51.03 -22.54 3.94
CA LEU A 401 51.25 -23.54 2.89
C LEU A 401 52.59 -24.23 3.17
N GLY A 402 52.57 -25.55 3.33
CA GLY A 402 53.71 -26.31 3.88
C GLY A 402 54.87 -26.58 2.92
N ASP A 403 54.63 -26.46 1.62
CA ASP A 403 55.59 -26.73 0.52
C ASP A 403 55.53 -25.57 -0.49
N HIS A 404 55.64 -24.34 0.03
CA HIS A 404 55.33 -23.08 -0.65
C HIS A 404 56.45 -22.47 -1.50
#